data_AF-A0A5A9FDQ8-F1
#
_entry.id   AF-A0A5A9FDQ8-F1
#
_cell.length_a   1.000
_cell.length_b   1.000
_cell.length_c   1.000
_cell.angle_alpha   90.00
_cell.angle_beta   90.00
_cell.angle_gamma   90.00
#
_symmetry.space_group_name_H-M   'P 1'
#
loop_
_entity.id
_entity.type
_entity.pdbx_description
1 polymer ?
#
loop_
_entity_poly.entity_id
_entity_poly.type
_entity_poly.pdbx_seq_one_letter_code
_entity_poly.pdbx_strand_id
1 'polypeptide(L)'
;MPPSASPLPSATGYESQPYSGPWDLGALILFLDSVLKAHPETTVWNISANLRHACERNRVSEFGHQLSQLARRHRVLFVVSTGNRTGDGEERIAPPADAEAALTVAGRLPNGHGKVGDFCPVSRVGLGPDDMLKPELSWFSVVQVIGGRYGRASSYAAALVSRLAAHTWAHLRQPSPDLVKALLINAADGVGHHYRRGYGSPVRPQLPWETDDGTVTLCWQGRMSAKLRYYWEGIEIPLSLRPGGLFRGRVRLVCILAPVTHMRGTNYASTRLEAALQYRNGKGEWARLAGSLPSDTAEGIARAKDAKWQPLRCYNRQTRRGVTLGGPELRLSARLFWRDRYLYPELETDEVECDVTFIVTLQSSDAQAPVHAEFIQAMDGKVEHAVIEPEIEIDSSI
;
A
#
# COMPACT_ATOMS: atom_id res chain seq x y z
N MET A 1 34.79 11.87 54.53
CA MET A 1 35.42 12.04 53.21
C MET A 1 34.96 10.89 52.33
N PRO A 2 34.17 11.12 51.28
CA PRO A 2 33.81 10.07 50.34
C PRO A 2 34.97 9.84 49.35
N PRO A 3 35.15 8.62 48.82
CA PRO A 3 36.21 8.31 47.88
C PRO A 3 35.99 9.05 46.54
N SER A 4 37.08 9.54 45.95
CA SER A 4 37.09 10.24 44.68
C SER A 4 36.62 9.31 43.56
N ALA A 5 35.54 9.69 42.88
CA ALA A 5 35.12 9.04 41.65
C ALA A 5 36.16 9.27 40.55
N SER A 6 36.67 8.20 39.95
CA SER A 6 37.49 8.27 38.74
C SER A 6 36.65 8.86 37.59
N PRO A 7 37.23 9.72 36.73
CA PRO A 7 36.49 10.27 35.59
C PRO A 7 36.15 9.15 34.60
N LEU A 8 34.90 9.12 34.15
CA LEU A 8 34.45 8.30 33.03
C LEU A 8 35.29 8.64 31.78
N PRO A 9 35.74 7.65 30.99
CA PRO A 9 36.48 7.91 29.77
C PRO A 9 35.61 8.71 28.79
N SER A 10 36.21 9.74 28.19
CA SER A 10 35.59 10.60 27.18
C SER A 10 35.11 9.76 25.99
N ALA A 11 33.83 9.89 25.64
CA ALA A 11 33.19 9.27 24.48
C ALA A 11 33.61 9.92 23.14
N THR A 12 34.91 10.05 22.92
CA THR A 12 35.50 10.54 21.67
C THR A 12 36.53 9.53 21.23
N GLY A 13 36.10 8.49 20.52
CA GLY A 13 37.03 7.43 20.09
C GLY A 13 36.45 6.23 19.34
N TYR A 14 35.16 6.20 19.02
CA TYR A 14 34.60 5.23 18.07
C TYR A 14 33.96 5.98 16.90
N GLU A 15 34.78 6.65 16.09
CA GLU A 15 34.43 6.78 14.68
C GLU A 15 34.54 5.38 14.09
N SER A 16 33.40 4.70 13.92
CA SER A 16 33.33 3.51 13.09
C SER A 16 33.84 3.91 11.71
N GLN A 17 35.04 3.46 11.34
CA GLN A 17 35.50 3.61 9.97
C GLN A 17 34.43 2.98 9.06
N PRO A 18 33.93 3.69 8.04
CA PRO A 18 32.95 3.11 7.13
C PRO A 18 33.58 1.88 6.50
N TYR A 19 32.96 0.71 6.72
CA TYR A 19 33.33 -0.53 6.04
C TYR A 19 33.38 -0.25 4.53
N SER A 20 34.57 -0.38 3.97
CA SER A 20 34.89 -0.10 2.56
C SER A 20 34.81 -1.34 1.68
N GLY A 21 34.49 -2.50 2.25
CA GLY A 21 34.23 -3.72 1.49
C GLY A 21 32.91 -3.61 0.73
N PRO A 22 32.77 -4.31 -0.42
CA PRO A 22 31.49 -4.42 -1.08
C PRO A 22 30.48 -5.04 -0.10
N TRP A 23 29.31 -4.42 0.04
CA TRP A 23 28.20 -5.04 0.77
C TRP A 23 27.88 -6.36 0.06
N ASP A 24 28.12 -7.48 0.74
CA ASP A 24 27.68 -8.78 0.25
C ASP A 24 26.16 -8.86 0.42
N LEU A 25 25.45 -8.49 -0.65
CA LEU A 25 24.00 -8.51 -0.69
C LEU A 25 23.45 -9.92 -0.47
N GLY A 26 24.16 -10.96 -0.94
CA GLY A 26 23.77 -12.35 -0.73
C GLY A 26 23.83 -12.71 0.75
N ALA A 27 24.91 -12.35 1.43
CA ALA A 27 25.03 -12.54 2.88
C ALA A 27 23.95 -11.77 3.66
N LEU A 28 23.64 -10.53 3.27
CA LEU A 28 22.57 -9.74 3.89
C LEU A 28 21.21 -10.43 3.74
N ILE A 29 20.90 -10.97 2.56
CA ILE A 29 19.60 -11.62 2.30
C ILE A 29 19.47 -12.94 3.06
N LEU A 30 20.56 -13.72 3.16
CA LEU A 30 20.59 -14.92 4.01
C LEU A 30 20.42 -14.58 5.49
N PHE A 31 21.07 -13.50 5.94
CA PHE A 31 20.92 -13.01 7.30
C PHE A 31 19.47 -12.57 7.57
N LEU A 32 18.87 -11.76 6.70
CA LEU A 32 17.46 -11.35 6.82
C LEU A 32 16.52 -12.56 6.84
N ASP A 33 16.72 -13.55 5.97
CA ASP A 33 15.92 -14.79 5.98
C ASP A 33 16.03 -15.52 7.33
N SER A 34 17.22 -15.58 7.93
CA SER A 34 17.42 -16.20 9.25
C SER A 34 16.74 -15.44 10.38
N VAL A 35 16.80 -14.10 10.35
CA VAL A 35 16.18 -13.24 11.37
C VAL A 35 14.65 -13.30 11.28
N LEU A 36 14.09 -13.28 10.07
CA LEU A 36 12.64 -13.42 9.86
C LEU A 36 12.11 -14.76 10.37
N LYS A 37 12.87 -15.84 10.16
CA LYS A 37 12.54 -17.18 10.70
C LYS A 37 12.60 -17.22 12.22
N ALA A 38 13.56 -16.51 12.82
CA ALA A 38 13.75 -16.48 14.26
C ALA A 38 12.72 -15.59 14.99
N HIS A 39 12.12 -14.62 14.27
CA HIS A 39 11.19 -13.64 14.83
C HIS A 39 9.84 -13.60 14.09
N PRO A 40 9.08 -14.71 14.04
CA PRO A 40 7.80 -14.77 13.34
C PRO A 40 6.73 -13.83 13.94
N GLU A 41 6.89 -13.40 15.20
CA GLU A 41 6.05 -12.41 15.86
C GLU A 41 6.20 -11.00 15.27
N THR A 42 7.32 -10.70 14.63
CA THR A 42 7.58 -9.39 14.03
C THR A 42 7.05 -9.36 12.59
N THR A 43 5.91 -8.70 12.41
CA THR A 43 5.18 -8.70 11.13
C THR A 43 5.48 -7.50 10.23
N VAL A 44 6.01 -6.41 10.79
CA VAL A 44 6.36 -5.18 10.08
C VAL A 44 7.82 -4.82 10.32
N TRP A 45 8.58 -4.63 9.24
CA TRP A 45 10.03 -4.40 9.27
C TRP A 45 10.38 -3.09 8.59
N ASN A 46 11.01 -2.18 9.33
CA ASN A 46 11.49 -0.91 8.78
C ASN A 46 12.88 -1.08 8.15
N ILE A 47 13.00 -0.77 6.85
CA ILE A 47 14.27 -0.74 6.12
C ILE A 47 14.57 0.71 5.71
N SER A 48 15.27 1.42 6.61
CA SER A 48 15.77 2.78 6.37
C SER A 48 17.17 2.80 5.76
N ALA A 49 17.48 1.80 4.92
CA ALA A 49 18.77 1.63 4.26
C ALA A 49 18.55 1.40 2.76
N ASN A 50 19.26 2.17 1.94
CA ASN A 50 19.18 2.09 0.48
C ASN A 50 20.58 2.02 -0.11
N LEU A 51 20.71 1.37 -1.26
CA LEU A 51 21.90 1.49 -2.10
C LEU A 51 22.08 2.95 -2.54
N ARG A 52 23.32 3.33 -2.85
CA ARG A 52 23.64 4.74 -3.16
C ARG A 52 23.14 5.18 -4.55
N HIS A 53 22.94 4.24 -5.46
CA HIS A 53 22.50 4.49 -6.82
C HIS A 53 20.97 4.39 -6.98
N ALA A 54 20.45 5.04 -8.00
CA ALA A 54 19.05 4.92 -8.40
C ALA A 54 18.76 3.52 -8.97
N CYS A 55 17.52 3.06 -8.87
CA CYS A 55 17.08 1.85 -9.57
C CYS A 55 17.12 2.05 -11.09
N GLU A 56 17.28 0.95 -11.82
CA GLU A 56 17.19 0.96 -13.29
C GLU A 56 15.75 1.23 -13.77
N ARG A 57 15.60 1.71 -15.01
CA ARG A 57 14.27 2.03 -15.56
C ARG A 57 13.44 0.80 -15.90
N ASN A 58 14.08 -0.27 -16.38
CA ASN A 58 13.39 -1.40 -17.00
C ASN A 58 13.60 -2.71 -16.25
N ARG A 59 14.32 -2.67 -15.11
CA ARG A 59 14.69 -3.87 -14.37
C ARG A 59 14.65 -3.61 -12.88
N VAL A 60 13.92 -4.46 -12.16
CA VAL A 60 13.97 -4.49 -10.69
C VAL A 60 15.35 -4.93 -10.25
N SER A 61 15.90 -4.31 -9.22
CA SER A 61 17.19 -4.69 -8.66
C SER A 61 17.14 -6.08 -8.04
N GLU A 62 18.28 -6.76 -7.98
CA GLU A 62 18.38 -8.06 -7.30
C GLU A 62 17.94 -7.94 -5.83
N PHE A 63 18.34 -6.84 -5.17
CA PHE A 63 17.93 -6.59 -3.79
C PHE A 63 16.40 -6.42 -3.67
N GLY A 64 15.79 -5.62 -4.55
CA GLY A 64 14.34 -5.43 -4.57
C GLY A 64 13.57 -6.74 -4.84
N HIS A 65 14.07 -7.57 -5.75
CA HIS A 65 13.48 -8.86 -6.08
C HIS A 65 13.56 -9.83 -4.89
N GLN A 66 14.75 -10.03 -4.33
CA GLN A 66 14.95 -10.94 -3.20
C GLN A 66 14.22 -10.47 -1.95
N LEU A 67 14.17 -9.16 -1.68
CA LEU A 67 13.38 -8.61 -0.58
C LEU A 67 11.88 -8.86 -0.78
N SER A 68 11.39 -8.79 -2.01
CA SER A 68 10.00 -9.15 -2.34
C SER A 68 9.74 -10.64 -2.07
N GLN A 69 10.65 -11.53 -2.48
CA GLN A 69 10.52 -12.96 -2.21
C GLN A 69 10.49 -13.26 -0.70
N LEU A 70 11.36 -12.61 0.09
CA LEU A 70 11.36 -12.74 1.55
C LEU A 70 10.05 -12.27 2.18
N ALA A 71 9.53 -11.11 1.74
CA ALA A 71 8.26 -10.57 2.23
C ALA A 71 7.10 -11.55 2.03
N ARG A 72 7.01 -12.11 0.81
CA ARG A 72 5.97 -13.07 0.44
C ARG A 72 6.12 -14.39 1.20
N ARG A 73 7.34 -14.93 1.29
CA ARG A 73 7.64 -16.20 1.98
C ARG A 73 7.30 -16.14 3.48
N HIS A 74 7.72 -15.08 4.16
CA HIS A 74 7.55 -14.92 5.61
C HIS A 74 6.26 -14.19 5.99
N ARG A 75 5.46 -13.76 5.00
CA ARG A 75 4.23 -12.98 5.18
C ARG A 75 4.46 -11.74 6.05
N VAL A 76 5.54 -11.01 5.81
CA VAL A 76 5.88 -9.76 6.50
C VAL A 76 5.75 -8.55 5.58
N LEU A 77 5.52 -7.38 6.16
CA LEU A 77 5.53 -6.11 5.43
C LEU A 77 6.85 -5.37 5.67
N PHE A 78 7.68 -5.26 4.63
CA PHE A 78 8.80 -4.32 4.65
C PHE A 78 8.30 -2.91 4.33
N VAL A 79 8.71 -1.95 5.15
CA VAL A 79 8.48 -0.51 4.92
C VAL A 79 9.83 0.12 4.61
N VAL A 80 9.99 0.61 3.38
CA VAL A 80 11.30 0.97 2.82
C VAL A 80 11.32 2.46 2.48
N SER A 81 12.37 3.18 2.88
CA SER A 81 12.56 4.56 2.44
C SER A 81 12.89 4.65 0.96
N THR A 82 12.51 5.73 0.28
CA THR A 82 12.90 5.96 -1.13
C THR A 82 14.41 6.14 -1.34
N GLY A 83 15.15 6.43 -0.27
CA GLY A 83 16.53 6.91 -0.30
C GLY A 83 16.60 8.43 -0.44
N ASN A 84 17.79 8.97 -0.21
CA ASN A 84 18.07 10.41 -0.28
C ASN A 84 18.87 10.74 -1.54
N ARG A 85 18.67 11.94 -2.08
CA ARG A 85 19.46 12.48 -3.19
C ARG A 85 20.85 12.88 -2.69
N THR A 86 21.89 12.58 -3.45
CA THR A 86 23.30 12.86 -3.09
C THR A 86 24.02 13.70 -4.15
N GLY A 87 23.29 14.58 -4.85
CA GLY A 87 23.81 15.42 -5.95
C GLY A 87 22.87 15.41 -7.15
N ASP A 88 23.41 15.68 -8.34
CA ASP A 88 22.67 15.83 -9.62
C ASP A 88 22.37 14.49 -10.33
N GLY A 89 22.54 13.36 -9.66
CA GLY A 89 22.26 12.03 -10.23
C GLY A 89 20.77 11.77 -10.44
N GLU A 90 20.43 10.64 -11.08
CA GLU A 90 19.03 10.27 -11.33
C GLU A 90 18.20 10.33 -10.04
N GLU A 91 17.06 11.02 -10.11
CA GLU A 91 16.20 11.27 -8.95
C GLU A 91 15.37 10.05 -8.53
N ARG A 92 15.46 8.93 -9.26
CA ARG A 92 14.67 7.72 -9.05
C ARG A 92 14.94 7.09 -7.68
N ILE A 93 13.95 6.36 -7.16
CA ILE A 93 14.05 5.57 -5.92
C ILE A 93 15.28 4.65 -5.97
N ALA A 94 15.89 4.42 -4.80
CA ALA A 94 17.09 3.60 -4.69
C ALA A 94 16.76 2.21 -4.10
N PRO A 95 17.31 1.11 -4.65
CA PRO A 95 17.12 -0.23 -4.10
C PRO A 95 17.33 -0.31 -2.59
N PRO A 96 16.52 -1.09 -1.85
CA PRO A 96 15.49 -2.01 -2.33
C PRO A 96 14.09 -1.35 -2.41
N ALA A 97 14.00 -0.02 -2.53
CA ALA A 97 12.72 0.69 -2.61
C ALA A 97 11.87 0.30 -3.84
N ASP A 98 12.47 -0.41 -4.80
CA ASP A 98 11.87 -0.99 -6.00
C ASP A 98 11.30 -2.40 -5.76
N ALA A 99 11.36 -2.92 -4.54
CA ALA A 99 10.66 -4.15 -4.15
C ALA A 99 9.15 -3.98 -4.28
N GLU A 100 8.51 -4.85 -5.07
CA GLU A 100 7.07 -4.83 -5.34
C GLU A 100 6.25 -5.06 -4.06
N ALA A 101 6.64 -6.07 -3.26
CA ALA A 101 5.91 -6.45 -2.06
C ALA A 101 6.11 -5.47 -0.89
N ALA A 102 7.12 -4.60 -0.97
CA ALA A 102 7.39 -3.61 0.07
C ALA A 102 6.47 -2.38 -0.04
N LEU A 103 6.25 -1.71 1.07
CA LEU A 103 5.63 -0.38 1.14
C LEU A 103 6.73 0.70 1.09
N THR A 104 6.84 1.41 -0.03
CA THR A 104 7.88 2.42 -0.22
C THR A 104 7.38 3.81 0.19
N VAL A 105 8.16 4.52 1.01
CA VAL A 105 7.75 5.77 1.65
C VAL A 105 8.71 6.92 1.31
N ALA A 106 8.18 7.98 0.71
CA ALA A 106 8.90 9.24 0.46
C ALA A 106 8.74 10.25 1.60
N GLY A 107 9.60 11.28 1.58
CA GLY A 107 9.51 12.40 2.51
C GLY A 107 8.58 13.52 2.05
N ARG A 108 7.89 14.15 3.00
CA ARG A 108 7.12 15.39 2.88
C ARG A 108 7.55 16.38 3.97
N LEU A 109 7.47 17.67 3.65
CA LEU A 109 7.70 18.77 4.57
C LEU A 109 6.40 19.14 5.31
N PRO A 110 6.46 19.72 6.52
CA PRO A 110 5.30 20.36 7.11
C PRO A 110 4.91 21.61 6.31
N ASN A 111 3.61 21.88 6.20
CA ASN A 111 3.10 23.17 5.72
C ASN A 111 3.10 24.22 6.85
N GLY A 112 2.72 25.46 6.53
CA GLY A 112 2.66 26.56 7.50
C GLY A 112 1.70 26.36 8.69
N HIS A 113 0.88 25.29 8.68
CA HIS A 113 -0.04 24.93 9.75
C HIS A 113 0.35 23.64 10.48
N GLY A 114 1.59 23.15 10.28
CA GLY A 114 2.08 21.92 10.90
C GLY A 114 1.44 20.63 10.36
N LYS A 115 0.66 20.69 9.29
CA LYS A 115 0.11 19.52 8.59
C LYS A 115 1.09 19.03 7.52
N VAL A 116 0.88 17.82 7.00
CA VAL A 116 1.72 17.30 5.93
C VAL A 116 1.55 18.17 4.67
N GLY A 117 2.64 18.79 4.23
CA GLY A 117 2.72 19.75 3.12
C GLY A 117 3.19 19.10 1.83
N ASP A 118 4.09 19.75 1.09
CA ASP A 118 4.60 19.23 -0.18
C ASP A 118 5.75 18.23 -0.01
N PHE A 119 6.24 17.66 -1.11
CA PHE A 119 7.35 16.70 -1.12
C PHE A 119 8.63 17.28 -0.50
N CYS A 120 9.43 16.42 0.14
CA CYS A 120 10.74 16.78 0.64
C CYS A 120 11.78 16.68 -0.49
N PRO A 121 12.51 17.75 -0.82
CA PRO A 121 13.46 17.76 -1.94
C PRO A 121 14.66 16.82 -1.73
N VAL A 122 14.95 16.41 -0.50
CA VAL A 122 16.00 15.42 -0.19
C VAL A 122 15.57 14.01 -0.60
N SER A 123 14.26 13.72 -0.62
CA SER A 123 13.74 12.40 -0.97
C SER A 123 13.98 12.10 -2.45
N ARG A 124 14.43 10.89 -2.75
CA ARG A 124 14.29 10.32 -4.10
C ARG A 124 12.81 10.17 -4.44
N VAL A 125 12.51 10.14 -5.74
CA VAL A 125 11.16 10.16 -6.31
C VAL A 125 10.96 8.97 -7.24
N GLY A 126 9.72 8.68 -7.57
CA GLY A 126 9.36 7.69 -8.57
C GLY A 126 9.72 8.07 -10.01
N LEU A 127 9.42 7.21 -10.96
CA LEU A 127 8.82 5.88 -10.80
C LEU A 127 9.87 4.81 -10.43
N GLY A 128 9.40 3.62 -10.07
CA GLY A 128 10.23 2.42 -10.01
C GLY A 128 10.46 1.82 -11.40
N PRO A 129 11.15 0.67 -11.47
CA PRO A 129 11.39 -0.04 -12.73
C PRO A 129 10.07 -0.51 -13.38
N ASP A 130 10.02 -0.64 -14.70
CA ASP A 130 8.80 -1.00 -15.45
C ASP A 130 7.60 -0.10 -15.13
N ASP A 131 7.87 1.22 -15.01
CA ASP A 131 6.92 2.25 -14.60
C ASP A 131 6.16 1.93 -13.31
N MET A 132 6.80 1.20 -12.40
CA MET A 132 6.23 0.85 -11.10
C MET A 132 5.82 2.08 -10.32
N LEU A 133 4.56 2.09 -9.86
CA LEU A 133 3.98 3.20 -9.10
C LEU A 133 4.56 3.22 -7.67
N LYS A 134 5.80 3.70 -7.60
CA LYS A 134 6.58 3.96 -6.41
C LYS A 134 6.86 5.46 -6.32
N PRO A 135 7.04 6.02 -5.11
CA PRO A 135 6.68 5.41 -3.81
C PRO A 135 5.17 5.25 -3.68
N GLU A 136 4.67 4.31 -2.87
CA GLU A 136 3.24 4.22 -2.62
C GLU A 136 2.75 5.30 -1.67
N LEU A 137 3.54 5.65 -0.65
CA LEU A 137 3.17 6.63 0.36
C LEU A 137 4.25 7.69 0.55
N SER A 138 3.90 8.71 1.30
CA SER A 138 4.85 9.68 1.81
C SER A 138 4.44 10.19 3.19
N TRP A 139 5.39 10.69 3.97
CA TRP A 139 5.13 11.21 5.32
C TRP A 139 6.15 12.26 5.73
N PHE A 140 5.95 12.90 6.89
CA PHE A 140 6.92 13.81 7.48
C PHE A 140 8.33 13.21 7.50
N SER A 141 9.29 13.94 6.94
CA SER A 141 10.68 13.52 6.82
C SER A 141 11.66 14.50 7.45
N VAL A 142 11.15 15.40 8.29
CA VAL A 142 11.95 16.36 9.05
C VAL A 142 11.74 16.05 10.52
N VAL A 143 12.83 15.76 11.24
CA VAL A 143 12.78 15.48 12.67
C VAL A 143 13.84 16.32 13.38
N GLN A 144 13.56 16.68 14.62
CA GLN A 144 14.57 17.25 15.49
C GLN A 144 15.38 16.09 16.08
N VAL A 145 16.68 16.06 15.82
CA VAL A 145 17.59 15.04 16.35
C VAL A 145 18.23 15.54 17.65
N ILE A 146 18.87 14.62 18.39
CA ILE A 146 19.62 14.94 19.62
C ILE A 146 20.60 16.10 19.35
N GLY A 147 20.65 17.06 20.28
CA GLY A 147 21.42 18.30 20.12
C GLY A 147 20.66 19.42 19.40
N GLY A 148 19.36 19.26 19.17
CA GLY A 148 18.47 20.33 18.67
C GLY A 148 18.58 20.63 17.18
N ARG A 149 19.40 19.88 16.44
CA ARG A 149 19.55 20.02 14.98
C ARG A 149 18.36 19.39 14.26
N TYR A 150 18.02 19.90 13.08
CA TYR A 150 17.01 19.27 12.23
C TYR A 150 17.64 18.32 11.22
N GLY A 151 17.22 17.06 11.25
CA GLY A 151 17.53 16.07 10.23
C GLY A 151 16.46 16.06 9.14
N ARG A 152 16.87 15.84 7.88
CA ARG A 152 15.94 15.64 6.75
C ARG A 152 16.33 14.39 5.98
N ALA A 153 15.45 13.39 5.95
CA ALA A 153 15.67 12.13 5.24
C ALA A 153 14.38 11.33 5.05
N SER A 154 14.24 10.62 3.94
CA SER A 154 13.11 9.70 3.73
C SER A 154 13.08 8.55 4.75
N SER A 155 14.23 8.19 5.32
CA SER A 155 14.36 7.25 6.45
C SER A 155 13.47 7.58 7.65
N TYR A 156 13.24 8.86 7.95
CA TYR A 156 12.37 9.27 9.05
C TYR A 156 10.88 9.04 8.71
N ALA A 157 10.51 9.27 7.45
CA ALA A 157 9.15 9.01 6.98
C ALA A 157 8.83 7.51 6.99
N ALA A 158 9.77 6.67 6.54
CA ALA A 158 9.62 5.21 6.58
C ALA A 158 9.41 4.69 8.01
N ALA A 159 10.18 5.19 8.99
CA ALA A 159 10.00 4.79 10.39
C ALA A 159 8.61 5.16 10.95
N LEU A 160 8.12 6.36 10.64
CA LEU A 160 6.80 6.82 11.08
C LEU A 160 5.67 6.00 10.46
N VAL A 161 5.77 5.66 9.18
CA VAL A 161 4.79 4.79 8.49
C VAL A 161 4.91 3.34 8.98
N SER A 162 6.11 2.86 9.32
CA SER A 162 6.31 1.52 9.89
C SER A 162 5.52 1.35 11.18
N ARG A 163 5.56 2.34 12.06
CA ARG A 163 4.77 2.33 13.30
C ARG A 163 3.27 2.28 13.00
N LEU A 164 2.79 3.10 12.05
CA LEU A 164 1.38 3.10 11.66
C LEU A 164 0.95 1.75 11.05
N ALA A 165 1.81 1.14 10.23
CA ALA A 165 1.60 -0.18 9.66
C ALA A 165 1.54 -1.26 10.74
N ALA A 166 2.41 -1.21 11.75
CA ALA A 166 2.40 -2.15 12.88
C ALA A 166 1.11 -2.03 13.70
N HIS A 167 0.64 -0.82 14.00
CA HIS A 167 -0.66 -0.65 14.66
C HIS A 167 -1.82 -1.14 13.78
N THR A 168 -1.81 -0.82 12.49
CA THR A 168 -2.83 -1.31 11.55
C THR A 168 -2.86 -2.84 11.56
N TRP A 169 -1.70 -3.49 11.55
CA TRP A 169 -1.61 -4.94 11.67
C TRP A 169 -2.23 -5.46 12.96
N ALA A 170 -1.85 -4.89 14.10
CA ALA A 170 -2.29 -5.33 15.43
C ALA A 170 -3.80 -5.16 15.66
N HIS A 171 -4.45 -4.23 14.97
CA HIS A 171 -5.88 -4.00 15.11
C HIS A 171 -6.74 -4.89 14.20
N LEU A 172 -6.18 -5.62 13.24
CA LEU A 172 -6.97 -6.46 12.32
C LEU A 172 -7.11 -7.88 12.84
N ARG A 173 -8.27 -8.51 12.63
CA ARG A 173 -8.53 -9.92 13.01
C ARG A 173 -7.71 -10.92 12.20
N GLN A 174 -7.60 -10.69 10.88
CA GLN A 174 -6.86 -11.57 9.95
C GLN A 174 -5.90 -10.72 9.11
N PRO A 175 -4.84 -10.18 9.71
CA PRO A 175 -3.92 -9.29 9.02
C PRO A 175 -3.08 -10.03 7.99
N SER A 176 -2.70 -9.30 6.95
CA SER A 176 -1.68 -9.71 5.99
C SER A 176 -0.90 -8.50 5.49
N PRO A 177 0.31 -8.67 4.91
CA PRO A 177 1.10 -7.55 4.41
C PRO A 177 0.36 -6.70 3.39
N ASP A 178 -0.34 -7.34 2.46
CA ASP A 178 -1.11 -6.65 1.42
C ASP A 178 -2.35 -5.96 1.99
N LEU A 179 -3.03 -6.55 2.97
CA LEU A 179 -4.17 -5.91 3.64
C LEU A 179 -3.75 -4.63 4.35
N VAL A 180 -2.67 -4.69 5.13
CA VAL A 180 -2.13 -3.52 5.82
C VAL A 180 -1.65 -2.47 4.82
N LYS A 181 -0.90 -2.87 3.79
CA LYS A 181 -0.45 -1.99 2.70
C LYS A 181 -1.63 -1.32 2.00
N ALA A 182 -2.69 -2.07 1.68
CA ALA A 182 -3.88 -1.54 1.00
C ALA A 182 -4.67 -0.57 1.86
N LEU A 183 -4.86 -0.84 3.15
CA LEU A 183 -5.54 0.07 4.09
C LEU A 183 -4.78 1.39 4.27
N LEU A 184 -3.45 1.35 4.37
CA LEU A 184 -2.63 2.56 4.43
C LEU A 184 -2.74 3.41 3.17
N ILE A 185 -2.75 2.78 1.99
CA ILE A 185 -2.96 3.45 0.70
C ILE A 185 -4.39 3.99 0.57
N ASN A 186 -5.37 3.27 1.12
CA ASN A 186 -6.77 3.69 1.14
C ASN A 186 -6.97 4.95 1.98
N ALA A 187 -6.32 5.01 3.15
CA ALA A 187 -6.35 6.16 4.06
C ALA A 187 -5.56 7.38 3.56
N ALA A 188 -4.82 7.27 2.46
CA ALA A 188 -3.95 8.34 1.98
C ALA A 188 -4.73 9.52 1.36
N ASP A 189 -4.27 10.75 1.63
CA ASP A 189 -4.89 12.02 1.17
C ASP A 189 -4.87 12.26 -0.34
N GLY A 190 -4.10 11.49 -1.10
CA GLY A 190 -4.01 11.63 -2.55
C GLY A 190 -5.22 11.06 -3.27
N VAL A 191 -5.76 11.84 -4.22
CA VAL A 191 -6.82 11.39 -5.15
C VAL A 191 -6.31 10.41 -6.20
N GLY A 192 -4.99 10.38 -6.45
CA GLY A 192 -4.31 9.50 -7.39
C GLY A 192 -2.81 9.49 -7.10
N HIS A 193 -2.08 8.64 -7.81
CA HIS A 193 -0.63 8.51 -7.60
C HIS A 193 0.14 9.72 -8.16
N HIS A 194 1.09 10.22 -7.37
CA HIS A 194 2.05 11.25 -7.79
C HIS A 194 3.48 10.76 -7.54
N TYR A 195 4.35 10.79 -8.54
CA TYR A 195 5.71 10.24 -8.46
C TYR A 195 6.57 10.75 -7.28
N ARG A 196 6.30 11.95 -6.73
CA ARG A 196 7.01 12.47 -5.54
C ARG A 196 6.37 12.13 -4.19
N ARG A 197 5.07 11.81 -4.17
CA ARG A 197 4.25 11.70 -2.94
C ARG A 197 3.52 10.36 -2.81
N GLY A 198 3.57 9.53 -3.84
CA GLY A 198 2.74 8.34 -3.98
C GLY A 198 1.27 8.67 -4.02
N TYR A 199 0.46 7.85 -3.36
CA TYR A 199 -0.95 8.10 -3.06
C TYR A 199 -1.13 9.11 -1.93
N GLY A 200 -0.06 9.71 -1.42
CA GLY A 200 -0.08 10.71 -0.38
C GLY A 200 0.28 10.15 0.99
N SER A 201 -0.31 10.72 2.01
CA SER A 201 -0.05 10.43 3.41
C SER A 201 -1.33 9.91 4.06
N PRO A 202 -1.31 8.79 4.81
CA PRO A 202 -2.46 8.32 5.59
C PRO A 202 -2.76 9.26 6.76
N VAL A 203 -3.27 10.45 6.44
CA VAL A 203 -3.49 11.54 7.39
C VAL A 203 -4.90 11.51 7.95
N ARG A 204 -4.96 11.92 9.21
CA ARG A 204 -6.11 12.08 10.08
C ARG A 204 -7.27 12.90 9.46
N PRO A 205 -8.52 12.68 9.90
CA PRO A 205 -8.84 12.39 11.31
C PRO A 205 -8.68 10.92 11.77
N GLN A 206 -8.93 9.93 10.91
CA GLN A 206 -9.09 8.52 11.32
C GLN A 206 -7.85 7.67 11.08
N LEU A 207 -7.73 6.60 11.86
CA LEU A 207 -6.67 5.60 11.69
C LEU A 207 -6.99 4.69 10.50
N PRO A 208 -5.99 4.07 9.84
CA PRO A 208 -6.20 3.22 8.66
C PRO A 208 -7.14 2.03 8.84
N TRP A 209 -7.40 1.61 10.08
CA TRP A 209 -8.31 0.53 10.44
C TRP A 209 -9.68 1.02 10.91
N GLU A 210 -9.90 2.33 10.98
CA GLU A 210 -11.18 2.93 11.41
C GLU A 210 -11.99 3.42 10.21
N THR A 211 -13.27 3.65 10.45
CA THR A 211 -14.21 4.17 9.45
C THR A 211 -15.09 5.23 10.13
N ASP A 212 -15.31 6.36 9.46
CA ASP A 212 -16.23 7.40 9.93
C ASP A 212 -17.68 7.06 9.65
N ASP A 213 -18.60 7.66 10.40
CA ASP A 213 -20.04 7.59 10.17
C ASP A 213 -20.43 7.87 8.71
N GLY A 214 -19.83 8.90 8.10
CA GLY A 214 -20.03 9.29 6.70
C GLY A 214 -19.40 8.37 5.64
N THR A 215 -18.79 7.26 6.06
CA THR A 215 -18.06 6.33 5.21
C THR A 215 -18.34 4.89 5.56
N VAL A 216 -18.06 3.98 4.64
CA VAL A 216 -17.90 2.56 4.95
C VAL A 216 -16.73 2.00 4.17
N THR A 217 -15.85 1.25 4.85
CA THR A 217 -14.73 0.55 4.22
C THR A 217 -14.90 -0.94 4.39
N LEU A 218 -14.98 -1.64 3.27
CA LEU A 218 -14.98 -3.08 3.20
C LEU A 218 -13.60 -3.57 2.79
N CYS A 219 -13.15 -4.65 3.41
CA CYS A 219 -11.91 -5.32 3.03
C CYS A 219 -12.12 -6.82 2.95
N TRP A 220 -11.47 -7.46 1.98
CA TRP A 220 -11.43 -8.91 1.90
C TRP A 220 -10.22 -9.38 1.12
N GLN A 221 -9.88 -10.65 1.35
CA GLN A 221 -8.79 -11.34 0.67
C GLN A 221 -9.34 -12.56 -0.06
N GLY A 222 -8.65 -12.99 -1.11
CA GLY A 222 -9.02 -14.17 -1.85
C GLY A 222 -7.85 -14.72 -2.65
N ARG A 223 -8.12 -15.82 -3.35
CA ARG A 223 -7.20 -16.41 -4.33
C ARG A 223 -7.89 -16.41 -5.68
N MET A 224 -7.11 -16.11 -6.72
CA MET A 224 -7.61 -16.03 -8.09
C MET A 224 -6.66 -16.73 -9.04
N SER A 225 -7.24 -17.41 -10.02
CA SER A 225 -6.56 -17.99 -11.19
C SER A 225 -7.02 -17.30 -12.47
N ALA A 226 -6.29 -17.49 -13.58
CA ALA A 226 -6.55 -16.78 -14.84
C ALA A 226 -7.76 -17.31 -15.63
N LYS A 227 -8.15 -18.56 -15.34
CA LYS A 227 -9.24 -19.27 -16.01
C LYS A 227 -10.62 -18.68 -15.72
N LEU A 228 -10.78 -18.04 -14.56
CA LEU A 228 -12.08 -17.60 -14.05
C LEU A 228 -12.22 -16.08 -14.02
N ARG A 229 -13.49 -15.65 -14.01
CA ARG A 229 -13.87 -14.30 -13.61
C ARG A 229 -14.57 -14.42 -12.26
N TYR A 230 -14.14 -13.59 -11.32
CA TYR A 230 -14.60 -13.63 -9.94
C TYR A 230 -15.56 -12.47 -9.69
N TYR A 231 -16.62 -12.76 -8.95
CA TYR A 231 -17.65 -11.79 -8.59
C TYR A 231 -17.94 -11.89 -7.10
N TRP A 232 -17.87 -10.74 -6.42
CA TRP A 232 -18.39 -10.56 -5.07
C TRP A 232 -19.64 -9.69 -5.19
N GLU A 233 -20.80 -10.32 -5.12
CA GLU A 233 -22.11 -9.69 -5.33
C GLU A 233 -22.79 -9.36 -3.99
N GLY A 234 -23.92 -8.64 -4.05
CA GLY A 234 -24.70 -8.30 -2.85
C GLY A 234 -24.06 -7.25 -1.94
N ILE A 235 -23.20 -6.37 -2.47
CA ILE A 235 -22.66 -5.25 -1.71
C ILE A 235 -23.73 -4.16 -1.69
N GLU A 236 -24.48 -4.06 -0.61
CA GLU A 236 -25.58 -3.08 -0.49
C GLU A 236 -25.09 -1.63 -0.51
N ILE A 237 -25.85 -0.75 -1.15
CA ILE A 237 -25.58 0.69 -1.17
C ILE A 237 -26.39 1.36 -0.04
N PRO A 238 -25.70 2.00 0.94
CA PRO A 238 -26.33 2.80 1.99
C PRO A 238 -27.32 3.81 1.42
N LEU A 239 -28.47 4.00 2.09
CA LEU A 239 -29.56 4.87 1.65
C LEU A 239 -29.07 6.31 1.41
N SER A 240 -28.24 6.82 2.30
CA SER A 240 -27.58 8.12 2.23
C SER A 240 -26.71 8.30 0.98
N LEU A 241 -26.22 7.22 0.39
CA LEU A 241 -25.44 7.25 -0.86
C LEU A 241 -26.29 7.10 -2.12
N ARG A 242 -27.59 6.79 -2.01
CA ARG A 242 -28.49 6.62 -3.15
C ARG A 242 -29.78 7.45 -3.08
N PRO A 243 -29.74 8.74 -2.71
CA PRO A 243 -30.95 9.56 -2.63
C PRO A 243 -31.65 9.60 -4.00
N GLY A 244 -32.94 9.25 -4.02
CA GLY A 244 -33.75 9.22 -5.25
C GLY A 244 -33.26 8.22 -6.31
N GLY A 245 -32.54 7.16 -5.90
CA GLY A 245 -32.03 6.14 -6.83
C GLY A 245 -30.75 6.54 -7.59
N LEU A 246 -30.11 7.64 -7.19
CA LEU A 246 -28.85 8.12 -7.78
C LEU A 246 -27.69 7.89 -6.81
N PHE A 247 -26.68 7.13 -7.21
CA PHE A 247 -25.44 7.01 -6.42
C PHE A 247 -24.70 8.35 -6.40
N ARG A 248 -24.65 9.00 -5.23
CA ARG A 248 -23.95 10.27 -5.00
C ARG A 248 -22.94 10.11 -3.87
N GLY A 249 -21.67 10.17 -4.22
CA GLY A 249 -20.60 10.06 -3.24
C GLY A 249 -19.24 9.92 -3.89
N ARG A 250 -18.30 9.42 -3.09
CA ARG A 250 -16.98 9.00 -3.53
C ARG A 250 -16.85 7.50 -3.37
N VAL A 251 -16.20 6.89 -4.34
CA VAL A 251 -15.72 5.51 -4.28
C VAL A 251 -14.21 5.52 -4.33
N ARG A 252 -13.58 4.81 -3.42
CA ARG A 252 -12.17 4.42 -3.51
C ARG A 252 -12.08 2.90 -3.59
N LEU A 253 -11.32 2.40 -4.56
CA LEU A 253 -11.07 0.98 -4.75
C LEU A 253 -9.55 0.77 -4.79
N VAL A 254 -9.01 0.07 -3.81
CA VAL A 254 -7.60 -0.36 -3.77
C VAL A 254 -7.57 -1.88 -3.96
N CYS A 255 -6.73 -2.36 -4.87
CA CYS A 255 -6.55 -3.78 -5.13
C CYS A 255 -5.06 -4.08 -5.15
N ILE A 256 -4.63 -5.13 -4.44
CA ILE A 256 -3.25 -5.62 -4.48
C ILE A 256 -3.30 -7.08 -4.89
N LEU A 257 -2.56 -7.41 -5.95
CA LEU A 257 -2.24 -8.78 -6.36
C LEU A 257 -0.87 -9.13 -5.80
N ALA A 258 -0.70 -10.33 -5.25
CA ALA A 258 0.62 -10.94 -5.06
C ALA A 258 1.04 -11.57 -6.40
N PRO A 259 1.90 -10.92 -7.20
CA PRO A 259 2.11 -11.31 -8.57
C PRO A 259 3.13 -12.46 -8.67
N VAL A 260 2.99 -13.27 -9.72
CA VAL A 260 4.11 -14.09 -10.21
C VAL A 260 5.13 -13.14 -10.85
N THR A 261 6.40 -13.24 -10.43
CA THR A 261 7.47 -12.33 -10.87
C THR A 261 8.70 -13.07 -11.37
N HIS A 262 9.46 -12.44 -12.26
CA HIS A 262 10.78 -12.91 -12.70
C HIS A 262 11.71 -11.76 -13.04
N MET A 263 13.01 -12.09 -13.08
CA MET A 263 14.08 -11.16 -13.45
C MET A 263 14.53 -11.29 -14.92
N ARG A 264 13.84 -12.13 -15.71
CA ARG A 264 14.13 -12.36 -17.14
C ARG A 264 13.52 -11.25 -18.00
N GLY A 265 14.34 -10.44 -18.68
CA GLY A 265 13.86 -9.37 -19.56
C GLY A 265 13.29 -8.16 -18.79
N THR A 266 12.39 -7.41 -19.43
CA THR A 266 11.85 -6.13 -18.92
C THR A 266 10.46 -6.26 -18.28
N ASN A 267 9.84 -7.42 -18.36
CA ASN A 267 8.50 -7.69 -17.85
C ASN A 267 8.60 -8.29 -16.44
N TYR A 268 8.66 -7.47 -15.39
CA TYR A 268 8.92 -8.00 -14.05
C TYR A 268 7.77 -8.88 -13.50
N ALA A 269 6.53 -8.39 -13.55
CA ALA A 269 5.35 -9.16 -13.16
C ALA A 269 4.77 -9.93 -14.35
N SER A 270 4.60 -11.25 -14.25
CA SER A 270 3.93 -12.07 -15.28
C SER A 270 2.41 -12.04 -15.16
N THR A 271 1.89 -11.67 -13.98
CA THR A 271 0.45 -11.63 -13.71
C THR A 271 -0.01 -10.21 -13.41
N ARG A 272 -1.23 -9.87 -13.85
CA ARG A 272 -1.90 -8.61 -13.51
C ARG A 272 -3.35 -8.83 -13.11
N LEU A 273 -3.88 -7.89 -12.34
CA LEU A 273 -5.26 -7.85 -11.89
C LEU A 273 -6.06 -6.77 -12.62
N GLU A 274 -7.17 -7.16 -13.21
CA GLU A 274 -8.24 -6.25 -13.58
C GLU A 274 -9.35 -6.34 -12.53
N ALA A 275 -9.74 -5.20 -11.97
CA ALA A 275 -10.82 -5.13 -10.99
C ALA A 275 -11.68 -3.89 -11.25
N ALA A 276 -12.99 -4.05 -11.10
CA ALA A 276 -13.96 -2.98 -11.21
C ALA A 276 -15.10 -3.16 -10.21
N LEU A 277 -15.46 -2.08 -9.52
CA LEU A 277 -16.70 -1.99 -8.78
C LEU A 277 -17.81 -1.64 -9.77
N GLN A 278 -18.88 -2.44 -9.79
CA GLN A 278 -19.95 -2.37 -10.76
C GLN A 278 -21.29 -2.14 -10.08
N TYR A 279 -22.22 -1.53 -10.81
CA TYR A 279 -23.60 -1.28 -10.40
C TYR A 279 -24.53 -1.67 -11.55
N ARG A 280 -25.79 -1.99 -11.26
CA ARG A 280 -26.81 -2.17 -12.33
C ARG A 280 -27.26 -0.81 -12.85
N ASN A 281 -27.28 -0.60 -14.16
CA ASN A 281 -27.79 0.61 -14.79
C ASN A 281 -29.33 0.54 -14.98
N GLY A 282 -29.95 1.60 -15.50
CA GLY A 282 -31.40 1.63 -15.75
C GLY A 282 -31.94 0.59 -16.76
N LYS A 283 -31.06 -0.13 -17.47
CA LYS A 283 -31.41 -1.26 -18.35
C LYS A 283 -31.25 -2.62 -17.66
N GLY A 284 -30.83 -2.65 -16.40
CA GLY A 284 -30.51 -3.87 -15.64
C GLY A 284 -29.12 -4.45 -15.93
N GLU A 285 -28.29 -3.78 -16.74
CA GLU A 285 -26.95 -4.26 -17.11
C GLU A 285 -25.89 -3.77 -16.11
N TRP A 286 -24.85 -4.56 -15.91
CA TRP A 286 -23.73 -4.17 -15.05
C TRP A 286 -22.81 -3.15 -15.73
N ALA A 287 -22.79 -1.93 -15.19
CA ALA A 287 -21.93 -0.84 -15.61
C ALA A 287 -20.82 -0.58 -14.58
N ARG A 288 -19.75 0.10 -14.99
CA ARG A 288 -18.57 0.37 -14.14
C ARG A 288 -18.81 1.62 -13.27
N LEU A 289 -18.76 1.45 -11.96
CA LEU A 289 -18.72 2.55 -11.00
C LEU A 289 -17.27 3.01 -10.74
N ALA A 290 -16.32 2.11 -10.53
CA ALA A 290 -14.90 2.46 -10.40
C ALA A 290 -14.02 1.33 -10.93
N GLY A 291 -12.80 1.67 -11.36
CA GLY A 291 -11.84 0.71 -11.88
C GLY A 291 -12.05 0.28 -13.32
N SER A 292 -11.49 -0.89 -13.65
CA SER A 292 -11.24 -1.43 -14.99
C SER A 292 -10.03 -0.82 -15.70
N LEU A 293 -9.55 -1.57 -16.69
CA LEU A 293 -8.63 -1.11 -17.73
C LEU A 293 -9.40 -0.93 -19.05
N PRO A 294 -9.00 0.03 -19.91
CA PRO A 294 -9.45 0.05 -21.30
C PRO A 294 -8.95 -1.20 -22.03
N SER A 295 -9.84 -1.92 -22.70
CA SER A 295 -9.49 -3.16 -23.43
C SER A 295 -8.75 -2.91 -24.74
N ASP A 296 -8.99 -1.75 -25.36
CA ASP A 296 -8.63 -1.51 -26.77
C ASP A 296 -7.40 -0.59 -26.92
N THR A 297 -6.69 -0.33 -25.81
CA THR A 297 -5.49 0.52 -25.83
C THR A 297 -4.26 -0.31 -26.17
N ALA A 298 -3.46 0.17 -27.12
CA ALA A 298 -2.19 -0.46 -27.50
C ALA A 298 -1.29 -0.67 -26.27
N GLU A 299 -0.62 -1.82 -26.22
CA GLU A 299 0.11 -2.31 -25.03
C GLU A 299 1.06 -1.27 -24.41
N GLY A 300 1.90 -0.61 -25.22
CA GLY A 300 2.82 0.41 -24.73
C GLY A 300 2.13 1.62 -24.10
N ILE A 301 0.99 2.05 -24.67
CA ILE A 301 0.20 3.16 -24.14
C ILE A 301 -0.48 2.74 -22.83
N ALA A 302 -1.05 1.53 -22.78
CA ALA A 302 -1.71 1.02 -21.60
C ALA A 302 -0.72 0.83 -20.42
N ARG A 303 0.55 0.49 -20.70
CA ARG A 303 1.61 0.48 -19.68
C ARG A 303 1.87 1.87 -19.12
N ALA A 304 2.14 2.84 -19.99
CA ALA A 304 2.53 4.17 -19.58
C ALA A 304 1.38 4.98 -18.92
N LYS A 305 0.15 4.86 -19.45
CA LYS A 305 -1.00 5.66 -18.98
C LYS A 305 -1.80 4.97 -17.90
N ASP A 306 -2.03 3.68 -18.07
CA ASP A 306 -2.93 2.93 -17.18
C ASP A 306 -2.18 2.05 -16.19
N ALA A 307 -0.84 2.04 -16.21
CA ALA A 307 -0.02 1.21 -15.34
C ALA A 307 -0.48 -0.27 -15.39
N LYS A 308 -0.73 -0.78 -16.61
CA LYS A 308 -1.46 -2.04 -16.88
C LYS A 308 -0.94 -3.26 -16.10
N TRP A 309 0.38 -3.37 -15.92
CA TRP A 309 1.02 -4.51 -15.25
C TRP A 309 1.37 -4.25 -13.79
N GLN A 310 0.88 -3.15 -13.21
CA GLN A 310 1.05 -2.89 -11.79
C GLN A 310 0.19 -3.84 -10.95
N PRO A 311 0.80 -4.56 -9.99
CA PRO A 311 0.06 -5.43 -9.07
C PRO A 311 -0.85 -4.63 -8.12
N LEU A 312 -0.44 -3.41 -7.78
CA LEU A 312 -1.24 -2.43 -7.06
C LEU A 312 -2.10 -1.60 -8.02
N ARG A 313 -3.40 -1.58 -7.78
CA ARG A 313 -4.38 -0.75 -8.46
C ARG A 313 -5.08 0.13 -7.44
N CYS A 314 -5.21 1.42 -7.71
CA CYS A 314 -5.98 2.31 -6.87
C CYS A 314 -6.80 3.25 -7.75
N TYR A 315 -8.11 3.26 -7.53
CA TYR A 315 -9.06 4.08 -8.25
C TYR A 315 -9.82 4.96 -7.26
N ASN A 316 -10.03 6.22 -7.64
CA ASN A 316 -10.83 7.16 -6.87
C ASN A 316 -11.78 7.87 -7.82
N ARG A 317 -13.09 7.76 -7.57
CA ARG A 317 -14.11 8.41 -8.39
C ARG A 317 -15.11 9.15 -7.50
N GLN A 318 -15.30 10.43 -7.81
CA GLN A 318 -16.37 11.24 -7.24
C GLN A 318 -17.54 11.34 -8.24
N THR A 319 -18.77 11.05 -7.80
CA THR A 319 -19.99 11.13 -8.63
C THR A 319 -20.82 12.38 -8.30
N ARG A 320 -20.29 13.58 -8.55
CA ARG A 320 -20.96 14.85 -8.18
C ARG A 320 -22.37 15.01 -8.77
N ARG A 321 -22.59 14.55 -10.01
CA ARG A 321 -23.91 14.64 -10.69
C ARG A 321 -24.83 13.46 -10.36
N GLY A 322 -24.35 12.49 -9.59
CA GLY A 322 -25.02 11.21 -9.38
C GLY A 322 -24.85 10.23 -10.54
N VAL A 323 -25.09 8.96 -10.28
CA VAL A 323 -25.17 7.88 -11.28
C VAL A 323 -26.48 7.14 -11.08
N THR A 324 -27.31 7.04 -12.11
CA THR A 324 -28.62 6.35 -12.03
C THR A 324 -28.42 4.87 -11.78
N LEU A 325 -28.91 4.40 -10.63
CA LEU A 325 -28.89 3.01 -10.24
C LEU A 325 -30.15 2.30 -10.76
N GLY A 326 -29.98 1.09 -11.27
CA GLY A 326 -31.04 0.13 -11.58
C GLY A 326 -31.23 -0.93 -10.49
N GLY A 327 -30.60 -0.75 -9.33
CA GLY A 327 -30.70 -1.65 -8.18
C GLY A 327 -29.93 -1.10 -6.97
N PRO A 328 -30.18 -1.65 -5.77
CA PRO A 328 -29.54 -1.21 -4.53
C PRO A 328 -28.15 -1.82 -4.32
N GLU A 329 -27.72 -2.73 -5.18
CA GLU A 329 -26.51 -3.52 -4.97
C GLU A 329 -25.38 -3.11 -5.93
N LEU A 330 -24.16 -3.24 -5.41
CA LEU A 330 -22.92 -3.26 -6.15
C LEU A 330 -22.39 -4.69 -6.23
N ARG A 331 -21.46 -4.89 -7.16
CA ARG A 331 -20.57 -6.06 -7.15
C ARG A 331 -19.15 -5.67 -7.46
N LEU A 332 -18.18 -6.39 -6.91
CA LEU A 332 -16.81 -6.35 -7.39
C LEU A 332 -16.64 -7.43 -8.46
N SER A 333 -16.20 -7.05 -9.65
CA SER A 333 -15.74 -7.97 -10.69
C SER A 333 -14.22 -7.94 -10.76
N ALA A 334 -13.57 -9.10 -10.73
CA ALA A 334 -12.13 -9.19 -10.93
C ALA A 334 -11.74 -10.32 -11.90
N ARG A 335 -10.62 -10.12 -12.60
CA ARG A 335 -10.02 -11.11 -13.50
C ARG A 335 -8.49 -11.03 -13.47
N LEU A 336 -7.85 -12.18 -13.39
CA LEU A 336 -6.40 -12.31 -13.49
C LEU A 336 -5.98 -12.52 -14.95
N PHE A 337 -4.89 -11.90 -15.37
CA PHE A 337 -4.30 -12.08 -16.69
C PHE A 337 -2.83 -12.41 -16.58
N TRP A 338 -2.34 -13.18 -17.55
CA TRP A 338 -0.93 -13.59 -17.67
C TRP A 338 -0.28 -12.99 -18.91
N ARG A 339 1.03 -12.77 -18.83
CA ARG A 339 1.96 -12.62 -19.97
C ARG A 339 3.13 -13.57 -19.79
N ASP A 340 3.93 -13.70 -20.85
CA ASP A 340 5.18 -14.47 -20.86
C ASP A 340 5.02 -15.92 -20.37
N ARG A 341 3.87 -16.56 -20.67
CA ARG A 341 3.56 -17.94 -20.27
C ARG A 341 4.64 -18.94 -20.71
N TYR A 342 5.31 -18.66 -21.83
CA TYR A 342 6.42 -19.47 -22.36
C TYR A 342 7.62 -19.60 -21.40
N LEU A 343 7.74 -18.72 -20.40
CA LEU A 343 8.77 -18.82 -19.36
C LEU A 343 8.49 -19.93 -18.33
N TYR A 344 7.29 -20.48 -18.34
CA TYR A 344 6.79 -21.45 -17.36
C TYR A 344 6.22 -22.71 -18.05
N PRO A 345 7.02 -23.43 -18.87
CA PRO A 345 6.53 -24.58 -19.64
C PRO A 345 6.04 -25.75 -18.77
N GLU A 346 6.46 -25.80 -17.51
CA GLU A 346 6.10 -26.83 -16.53
C GLU A 346 4.88 -26.44 -15.67
N LEU A 347 4.37 -25.20 -15.81
CA LEU A 347 3.22 -24.72 -15.05
C LEU A 347 1.97 -24.66 -15.93
N GLU A 348 0.89 -25.24 -15.43
CA GLU A 348 -0.46 -24.92 -15.91
C GLU A 348 -0.84 -23.51 -15.45
N THR A 349 -0.32 -22.49 -16.14
CA THR A 349 -0.43 -21.07 -15.73
C THR A 349 -1.88 -20.58 -15.51
N ASP A 350 -2.86 -21.24 -16.13
CA ASP A 350 -4.28 -20.94 -15.92
C ASP A 350 -4.83 -21.42 -14.57
N GLU A 351 -4.14 -22.36 -13.92
CA GLU A 351 -4.49 -22.97 -12.63
C GLU A 351 -3.68 -22.39 -11.47
N VAL A 352 -2.56 -21.70 -11.74
CA VAL A 352 -1.76 -21.02 -10.72
C VAL A 352 -2.60 -19.95 -10.03
N GLU A 353 -2.84 -20.15 -8.73
CA GLU A 353 -3.54 -19.20 -7.88
C GLU A 353 -2.60 -18.08 -7.40
N CYS A 354 -3.11 -16.85 -7.42
CA CYS A 354 -2.46 -15.69 -6.84
C CYS A 354 -3.34 -15.10 -5.74
N ASP A 355 -2.72 -14.73 -4.61
CA ASP A 355 -3.41 -14.02 -3.54
C ASP A 355 -3.79 -12.61 -4.01
N VAL A 356 -4.98 -12.17 -3.63
CA VAL A 356 -5.50 -10.82 -3.91
C VAL A 356 -6.11 -10.21 -2.65
N THR A 357 -5.98 -8.90 -2.54
CA THR A 357 -6.57 -8.08 -1.48
C THR A 357 -7.37 -6.96 -2.12
N PHE A 358 -8.59 -6.73 -1.63
CA PHE A 358 -9.47 -5.66 -2.08
C PHE A 358 -9.89 -4.78 -0.90
N ILE A 359 -9.85 -3.46 -1.10
CA ILE A 359 -10.45 -2.45 -0.23
C ILE A 359 -11.43 -1.63 -1.05
N VAL A 360 -12.67 -1.54 -0.58
CA VAL A 360 -13.71 -0.69 -1.15
C VAL A 360 -14.16 0.30 -0.09
N THR A 361 -13.95 1.59 -0.32
CA THR A 361 -14.51 2.65 0.52
C THR A 361 -15.59 3.40 -0.23
N LEU A 362 -16.77 3.47 0.36
CA LEU A 362 -17.87 4.33 -0.05
C LEU A 362 -17.96 5.50 0.92
N GLN A 363 -18.07 6.73 0.41
CA GLN A 363 -18.08 7.93 1.22
C GLN A 363 -19.15 8.90 0.74
N SER A 364 -19.96 9.40 1.67
CA SER A 364 -20.94 10.45 1.38
C SER A 364 -20.24 11.80 1.20
N SER A 365 -20.86 12.70 0.42
CA SER A 365 -20.47 14.11 0.41
C SER A 365 -20.95 14.87 1.64
N ASP A 366 -21.95 14.32 2.34
CA ASP A 366 -22.42 14.82 3.63
C ASP A 366 -21.69 14.08 4.75
N ALA A 367 -20.93 14.83 5.55
CA ALA A 367 -20.14 14.30 6.65
C ALA A 367 -20.99 13.78 7.83
N GLN A 368 -22.28 14.17 7.91
CA GLN A 368 -23.21 13.75 8.95
C GLN A 368 -24.08 12.56 8.52
N ALA A 369 -23.92 12.08 7.28
CA ALA A 369 -24.69 10.94 6.79
C ALA A 369 -24.32 9.67 7.56
N PRO A 370 -25.29 8.87 8.03
CA PRO A 370 -25.05 7.64 8.79
C PRO A 370 -24.68 6.45 7.88
N VAL A 371 -23.75 6.64 6.94
CA VAL A 371 -23.37 5.65 5.92
C VAL A 371 -22.93 4.33 6.54
N HIS A 372 -22.11 4.37 7.60
CA HIS A 372 -21.64 3.16 8.28
C HIS A 372 -22.81 2.37 8.88
N ALA A 373 -23.65 3.02 9.69
CA ALA A 373 -24.79 2.38 10.35
C ALA A 373 -25.79 1.81 9.35
N GLU A 374 -26.12 2.56 8.30
CA GLU A 374 -26.99 2.10 7.21
C GLU A 374 -26.41 0.89 6.49
N PHE A 375 -25.09 0.85 6.27
CA PHE A 375 -24.44 -0.27 5.61
C PHE A 375 -24.52 -1.54 6.46
N ILE A 376 -24.19 -1.45 7.76
CA ILE A 376 -24.25 -2.59 8.69
C ILE A 376 -25.68 -3.14 8.75
N GLN A 377 -26.67 -2.26 8.84
CA GLN A 377 -28.08 -2.67 8.83
C GLN A 377 -28.49 -3.35 7.52
N ALA A 378 -28.04 -2.84 6.37
CA ALA A 378 -28.40 -3.40 5.07
C ALA A 378 -27.76 -4.76 4.81
N MET A 379 -26.54 -4.99 5.32
CA MET A 379 -25.83 -6.25 5.12
C MET A 379 -26.27 -7.37 6.06
N ASP A 380 -26.97 -7.07 7.16
CA ASP A 380 -27.66 -8.02 8.06
C ASP A 380 -26.90 -9.34 8.30
N GLY A 381 -25.78 -9.27 9.02
CA GLY A 381 -24.97 -10.45 9.38
C GLY A 381 -24.14 -11.07 8.25
N LYS A 382 -24.19 -10.52 7.02
CA LYS A 382 -23.30 -10.94 5.90
C LYS A 382 -21.91 -10.32 5.95
N VAL A 383 -21.62 -9.51 6.96
CA VAL A 383 -20.34 -8.83 7.15
C VAL A 383 -19.86 -9.01 8.58
N GLU A 384 -18.55 -9.09 8.73
CA GLU A 384 -17.88 -9.16 10.02
C GLU A 384 -17.01 -7.92 10.22
N HIS A 385 -16.87 -7.47 11.46
CA HIS A 385 -15.92 -6.41 11.81
C HIS A 385 -14.49 -6.90 11.55
N ALA A 386 -13.76 -6.19 10.68
CA ALA A 386 -12.38 -6.53 10.36
C ALA A 386 -11.38 -6.20 11.49
N VAL A 387 -11.81 -5.33 12.42
CA VAL A 387 -11.02 -4.86 13.56
C VAL A 387 -11.30 -5.74 14.78
N ILE A 388 -10.28 -5.97 15.60
CA ILE A 388 -10.42 -6.60 16.91
C ILE A 388 -11.09 -5.58 17.83
N GLU A 389 -12.33 -5.85 18.24
CA GLU A 389 -12.98 -5.06 19.28
C GLU A 389 -12.25 -5.28 20.62
N PRO A 390 -11.88 -4.22 21.35
CA PRO A 390 -11.38 -4.41 22.71
C PRO A 390 -12.50 -4.98 23.57
N GLU A 391 -12.24 -6.09 24.28
CA GLU A 391 -13.09 -6.52 25.38
C GLU A 391 -13.13 -5.38 26.40
N ILE A 392 -14.25 -4.67 26.47
CA ILE A 392 -14.52 -3.76 27.58
C ILE A 392 -15.00 -4.63 28.72
N GLU A 393 -14.07 -5.11 29.56
CA GLU A 393 -14.42 -5.55 30.91
C GLU A 393 -14.94 -4.32 31.66
N ILE A 394 -16.26 -4.12 31.63
CA ILE A 394 -16.92 -3.23 32.59
C ILE A 394 -16.87 -4.00 33.91
N ASP A 395 -15.83 -3.74 34.69
CA ASP A 395 -15.76 -4.17 36.08
C ASP A 395 -16.94 -3.52 36.81
N SER A 396 -18.04 -4.26 36.88
CA SER A 396 -19.27 -3.86 37.53
C SER A 396 -19.17 -4.22 39.01
N SER A 397 -18.09 -3.75 39.64
CA SER A 397 -17.87 -3.84 41.08
C SER A 397 -18.00 -2.46 41.73
N ILE A 398 -19.24 -2.24 42.21
CA ILE A 398 -19.68 -1.43 43.36
C ILE A 398 -19.96 0.06 43.11
#